data_AF-A0A7J5CBV5-F1
#
_entry.id   AF-A0A7J5CBV5-F1
#
_cell.length_a   1.000
_cell.length_b   1.000
_cell.length_c   1.000
_cell.angle_alpha   90.00
_cell.angle_beta   90.00
_cell.angle_gamma   90.00
#
_symmetry.space_group_name_H-M   'P 1'
#
loop_
_entity.id
_entity.type
_entity.pdbx_description
1 polymer ?
#
loop_
_entity_poly.entity_id
_entity_poly.type
_entity_poly.pdbx_seq_one_letter_code
_entity_poly.pdbx_strand_id
1 'polypeptide(L)'
;MRDNRAAHWRQRRAVTGLRRGDREEPLVGPPRRAAARPPRHFTVHLGFEAADQTTARELAVAYAEALGLLRPELALGAAALSPADAWHRAERLFCGAAGPDGERCADVAGHPGFHHAPGPGGLGWGDGD
;
A
#
# COMPACT_ATOMS: atom_id res chain seq x y z
N MET A 1 38.96 -17.81 -42.08
CA MET A 1 38.95 -17.69 -40.60
C MET A 1 37.53 -17.99 -40.12
N ARG A 2 37.35 -19.19 -39.53
CA ARG A 2 36.27 -19.74 -38.68
C ARG A 2 34.81 -19.23 -38.75
N ASP A 3 33.94 -20.23 -39.00
CA ASP A 3 32.51 -20.47 -38.70
C ASP A 3 31.74 -19.54 -37.73
N ASN A 4 30.46 -19.28 -38.03
CA ASN A 4 29.37 -19.88 -37.23
C ASN A 4 28.02 -19.97 -37.97
N ARG A 5 27.42 -21.16 -37.92
CA ARG A 5 26.14 -21.58 -38.51
C ARG A 5 24.93 -21.01 -37.77
N ALA A 6 23.87 -20.66 -38.51
CA ALA A 6 22.53 -21.28 -38.41
C ALA A 6 21.55 -20.52 -39.35
N ALA A 7 21.24 -20.98 -40.55
CA ALA A 7 20.43 -22.15 -40.92
C ALA A 7 18.90 -21.94 -40.83
N HIS A 8 18.34 -21.39 -41.92
CA HIS A 8 17.20 -21.90 -42.70
C HIS A 8 16.01 -22.56 -41.95
N TRP A 9 15.09 -21.83 -41.33
CA TRP A 9 13.82 -22.46 -40.94
C TRP A 9 12.60 -21.58 -41.13
N ARG A 10 12.13 -21.43 -42.37
CA ARG A 10 10.68 -21.31 -42.68
C ARG A 10 10.38 -21.87 -44.07
N GLN A 11 10.04 -23.16 -44.14
CA GLN A 11 8.93 -23.70 -44.94
C GLN A 11 8.92 -25.23 -44.90
N ARG A 12 7.91 -25.79 -44.23
CA ARG A 12 7.13 -26.93 -44.77
C ARG A 12 5.86 -27.16 -43.93
N ARG A 13 4.72 -27.10 -44.63
CA ARG A 13 3.43 -27.66 -44.23
C ARG A 13 3.59 -29.17 -43.99
N ALA A 14 2.88 -29.73 -43.01
CA ALA A 14 2.01 -30.89 -43.21
C ALA A 14 1.25 -31.25 -41.92
N VAL A 15 0.03 -31.69 -42.16
CA VAL A 15 -0.97 -32.26 -41.25
C VAL A 15 -0.45 -33.52 -40.57
N THR A 16 -0.79 -33.70 -39.30
CA THR A 16 -0.91 -35.01 -38.63
C THR A 16 -1.94 -34.81 -37.54
N GLY A 17 -3.11 -35.46 -37.57
CA GLY A 17 -3.24 -36.91 -37.63
C GLY A 17 -3.52 -37.38 -36.21
N LEU A 18 -4.78 -37.73 -35.93
CA LEU A 18 -5.23 -38.33 -34.68
C LEU A 18 -4.31 -39.52 -34.29
N ARG A 19 -3.59 -39.40 -33.18
CA ARG A 19 -3.12 -40.56 -32.42
C ARG A 19 -3.24 -40.32 -30.91
N ARG A 20 -4.07 -41.18 -30.32
CA ARG A 20 -4.18 -41.52 -28.90
C ARG A 20 -2.87 -42.17 -28.45
N GLY A 21 -2.27 -41.68 -27.36
CA GLY A 21 -1.09 -42.31 -26.75
C GLY A 21 -0.33 -41.33 -25.84
N ASP A 22 -0.37 -41.60 -24.54
CA ASP A 22 0.52 -41.16 -23.46
C ASP A 22 0.97 -39.69 -23.43
N ARG A 23 0.28 -38.90 -22.61
CA ARG A 23 0.74 -37.59 -22.17
C ARG A 23 1.39 -37.79 -20.81
N GLU A 24 2.71 -38.01 -20.78
CA GLU A 24 3.49 -37.72 -19.58
C GLU A 24 3.38 -36.22 -19.33
N GLU A 25 2.37 -35.84 -18.54
CA GLU A 25 2.30 -34.51 -17.96
C GLU A 25 3.51 -34.35 -17.04
N PRO A 26 4.36 -33.32 -17.25
CA PRO A 26 5.43 -33.06 -16.33
C PRO A 26 4.84 -32.82 -14.94
N LEU A 27 5.11 -33.73 -13.99
CA LEU A 27 4.66 -33.66 -12.59
C LEU A 27 5.25 -32.46 -11.83
N VAL A 28 6.15 -31.70 -12.45
CA VAL A 28 6.75 -30.49 -11.91
C VAL A 28 6.43 -29.34 -12.85
N GLY A 29 5.42 -28.55 -12.49
CA GLY A 29 5.17 -27.27 -13.15
C GLY A 29 6.37 -26.32 -13.02
N PRO A 30 6.56 -25.37 -13.96
CA PRO A 30 7.66 -24.42 -13.90
C PRO A 30 7.66 -23.71 -12.52
N PRO A 31 8.83 -23.37 -11.95
CA PRO A 31 8.90 -22.73 -10.66
C PRO A 31 8.01 -21.50 -10.70
N ARG A 32 6.97 -21.48 -9.85
CA ARG A 32 6.17 -20.29 -9.65
C ARG A 32 7.16 -19.20 -9.29
N ARG A 33 7.29 -18.16 -10.14
CA ARG A 33 8.05 -16.95 -9.78
C ARG A 33 7.57 -16.61 -8.38
N ALA A 34 8.48 -16.60 -7.40
CA ALA A 34 8.12 -16.27 -6.04
C ALA A 34 7.40 -14.93 -6.10
N ALA A 35 6.07 -14.94 -5.92
CA ALA A 35 5.30 -13.72 -5.95
C ALA A 35 5.94 -12.78 -4.93
N ALA A 36 6.23 -11.54 -5.33
CA ALA A 36 6.81 -10.56 -4.43
C ALA A 36 5.97 -10.55 -3.15
N ARG A 37 6.60 -10.85 -2.02
CA ARG A 37 5.88 -10.95 -0.75
C ARG A 37 5.23 -9.58 -0.50
N PRO A 38 3.94 -9.52 -0.15
CA PRO A 38 3.30 -8.25 0.13
C PRO A 38 4.04 -7.51 1.24
N PRO A 39 4.11 -6.17 1.18
CA PRO A 39 4.75 -5.36 2.20
C PRO A 39 4.12 -5.67 3.57
N ARG A 40 4.97 -5.85 4.57
CA ARG A 40 4.56 -6.06 5.95
C ARG A 40 4.53 -4.71 6.64
N HIS A 41 3.42 -4.40 7.28
CA HIS A 41 3.26 -3.21 8.09
C HIS A 41 3.50 -3.58 9.55
N PHE A 42 4.21 -2.73 10.27
CA PHE A 42 4.47 -2.85 11.70
C PHE A 42 4.08 -1.53 12.36
N THR A 43 3.59 -1.61 13.60
CA THR A 43 3.19 -0.44 14.39
C THR A 43 4.16 -0.24 15.54
N VAL A 44 4.47 1.02 15.83
CA VAL A 44 5.15 1.43 17.06
C VAL A 44 4.14 2.14 17.95
N HIS A 45 4.14 1.82 19.24
CA HIS A 45 3.28 2.46 20.23
C HIS A 45 4.14 3.40 21.08
N LEU A 46 3.74 4.68 21.15
CA LEU A 46 4.44 5.71 21.90
C LEU A 46 3.53 6.19 23.03
N GLY A 47 3.94 5.95 24.28
CA GLY A 47 3.25 6.47 25.47
C GLY A 47 3.74 7.88 25.79
N PHE A 48 2.82 8.77 26.15
CA PHE A 48 3.12 10.12 26.60
C PHE A 48 2.06 10.58 27.59
N GLU A 49 2.39 11.59 28.39
CA GLU A 49 1.48 12.17 29.38
C GLU A 49 0.79 13.41 28.79
N ALA A 50 -0.47 13.59 29.14
CA ALA A 50 -1.26 14.77 28.82
C ALA A 50 -2.25 15.03 29.96
N ALA A 51 -2.65 16.30 30.12
CA ALA A 51 -3.60 16.69 31.17
C ALA A 51 -4.99 16.08 30.97
N ASP A 52 -5.42 15.95 29.71
CA ASP A 52 -6.73 15.43 29.33
C ASP A 52 -6.71 14.85 27.89
N GLN A 53 -7.83 14.29 27.46
CA GLN A 53 -7.96 13.63 26.16
C GLN A 53 -7.84 14.60 24.97
N THR A 54 -8.34 15.83 25.12
CA THR A 54 -8.24 16.85 24.06
C THR A 54 -6.79 17.21 23.81
N THR A 55 -6.06 17.53 24.88
CA THR A 55 -4.62 17.81 24.86
C THR A 55 -3.83 16.62 24.31
N ALA A 56 -4.21 15.40 24.69
CA ALA A 56 -3.58 14.20 24.17
C ALA A 56 -3.75 14.06 22.64
N ARG A 57 -4.93 14.39 22.11
CA ARG A 57 -5.20 14.34 20.67
C ARG A 57 -4.38 15.37 19.90
N GLU A 58 -4.31 16.60 20.40
CA GLU A 58 -3.51 17.67 19.79
C GLU A 58 -2.02 17.30 19.74
N LEU A 59 -1.46 16.84 20.87
CA LEU A 59 -0.06 16.38 20.94
C LEU A 59 0.19 15.20 20.02
N ALA A 60 -0.73 14.23 19.96
CA ALA A 60 -0.59 13.06 19.10
C ALA A 60 -0.56 13.42 17.61
N VAL A 61 -1.38 14.38 17.16
CA VAL A 61 -1.32 14.90 15.78
C VAL A 61 0.04 15.53 15.52
N ALA A 62 0.49 16.44 16.40
CA ALA A 62 1.79 17.11 16.25
C ALA A 62 2.96 16.11 16.22
N TYR A 63 2.94 15.09 17.07
CA TYR A 63 3.95 14.02 17.05
C TYR A 63 3.91 13.22 15.76
N ALA A 64 2.72 12.84 15.28
CA ALA A 64 2.59 12.11 14.03
C ALA A 64 3.18 12.92 12.88
N GLU A 65 2.77 14.18 12.71
CA GLU A 65 3.28 15.09 11.66
C GLU A 65 4.80 15.25 11.73
N ALA A 66 5.34 15.57 12.91
CA ALA A 66 6.78 15.73 13.09
C ALA A 66 7.55 14.45 12.75
N LEU A 67 7.06 13.28 13.16
CA LEU A 67 7.68 12.01 12.83
C LEU A 67 7.58 11.70 11.33
N GLY A 68 6.45 11.98 10.68
CA GLY A 68 6.27 11.80 9.25
C GLY A 68 7.19 12.69 8.41
N LEU A 69 7.45 13.92 8.86
CA LEU A 69 8.43 14.81 8.24
C LEU A 69 9.87 14.27 8.35
N LEU A 70 10.21 13.69 9.51
CA LEU A 70 11.54 13.17 9.76
C LEU A 70 11.78 11.80 9.09
N ARG A 71 10.71 11.01 8.90
CA ARG A 71 10.77 9.61 8.46
C ARG A 71 9.72 9.32 7.38
N PRO A 72 10.11 9.33 6.09
CA PRO A 72 9.17 9.11 4.98
C PRO A 72 8.58 7.71 4.92
N GLU A 73 9.13 6.75 5.68
CA GLU A 73 8.59 5.39 5.77
C GLU A 73 7.33 5.29 6.65
N LEU A 74 7.05 6.33 7.46
CA LEU A 74 5.89 6.35 8.35
C LEU A 74 4.63 6.77 7.61
N ALA A 75 3.63 5.89 7.62
CA ALA A 75 2.32 6.19 7.06
C ALA A 75 1.49 7.03 8.03
N LEU A 76 1.53 8.37 7.88
CA LEU A 76 0.75 9.32 8.70
C LEU A 76 -0.73 8.96 8.78
N GLY A 77 -1.34 8.55 7.67
CA GLY A 77 -2.75 8.14 7.63
C GLY A 77 -3.11 6.89 8.46
N ALA A 78 -2.10 6.17 8.97
CA ALA A 78 -2.28 5.04 9.89
C ALA A 78 -2.08 5.43 11.37
N ALA A 79 -1.73 6.68 11.66
CA ALA A 79 -1.53 7.14 13.04
C ALA A 79 -2.85 7.14 13.81
N ALA A 80 -2.80 6.63 15.04
CA ALA A 80 -3.95 6.47 15.90
C ALA A 80 -3.58 6.74 17.36
N LEU A 81 -4.56 7.21 18.15
CA LEU A 81 -4.45 7.49 19.57
C LEU A 81 -5.41 6.60 20.36
N SER A 82 -4.93 6.06 21.47
CA SER A 82 -5.74 5.33 22.45
C SER A 82 -5.31 5.71 23.87
N PRO A 83 -6.16 5.51 24.88
CA PRO A 83 -5.70 5.42 26.26
C PRO A 83 -4.62 4.32 26.40
N ALA A 84 -3.69 4.52 27.33
CA ALA A 84 -2.50 3.67 27.46
C ALA A 84 -2.81 2.19 27.74
N ASP A 85 -3.92 1.91 28.41
CA ASP A 85 -4.40 0.58 28.78
C ASP A 85 -5.51 0.04 27.86
N ALA A 86 -5.91 0.81 26.84
CA ALA A 86 -7.07 0.50 26.01
C ALA A 86 -6.77 0.63 24.51
N TRP A 87 -5.70 0.00 24.01
CA TRP A 87 -5.31 0.06 22.59
C TRP A 87 -6.38 -0.43 21.60
N HIS A 88 -7.27 -1.31 22.07
CA HIS A 88 -8.43 -1.74 21.29
C HIS A 88 -9.42 -0.61 20.96
N ARG A 89 -9.28 0.56 21.61
CA ARG A 89 -10.08 1.78 21.38
C ARG A 89 -9.31 2.84 20.58
N ALA A 90 -8.26 2.45 19.86
CA ALA A 90 -7.48 3.41 19.08
C ALA A 90 -8.33 4.09 18.01
N GLU A 91 -8.32 5.42 18.02
CA GLU A 91 -9.00 6.27 17.04
C GLU A 91 -7.98 6.85 16.07
N ARG A 92 -8.34 6.91 14.78
CA ARG A 92 -7.49 7.53 13.76
C ARG A 92 -7.33 9.03 14.03
N LEU A 93 -6.11 9.52 13.87
CA LEU A 93 -5.78 10.94 14.01
C LEU A 93 -6.09 11.74 12.74
N PHE A 94 -5.95 11.11 11.57
CA PHE A 94 -6.19 11.73 10.27
C PHE A 94 -7.43 11.16 9.59
N CYS A 95 -8.06 11.98 8.77
CA CYS A 95 -9.30 11.66 8.06
C CYS A 95 -9.14 10.41 7.20
N GLY A 96 -8.17 10.43 6.29
CA GLY A 96 -7.86 9.29 5.43
C GLY A 96 -9.01 8.88 4.51
N ALA A 97 -10.03 9.74 4.34
CA ALA A 97 -11.10 9.56 3.34
C ALA A 97 -10.46 9.34 1.97
N ALA A 98 -10.97 8.35 1.22
CA ALA A 98 -10.43 8.03 -0.08
C ALA A 98 -10.85 9.08 -1.11
N GLY A 99 -9.88 9.59 -1.85
CA GLY A 99 -10.06 10.50 -2.96
C GLY A 99 -9.81 9.82 -4.32
N PRO A 100 -9.89 10.59 -5.41
CA PRO A 100 -9.48 10.16 -6.75
C PRO A 100 -8.03 9.66 -6.78
N ASP A 101 -7.70 8.84 -7.76
CA ASP A 101 -6.32 8.38 -8.03
C ASP A 101 -5.61 7.68 -6.85
N GLY A 102 -6.38 7.18 -5.89
CA GLY A 102 -5.86 6.52 -4.69
C GLY A 102 -5.37 7.49 -3.62
N GLU A 103 -5.60 8.79 -3.80
CA GLU A 103 -5.31 9.81 -2.80
C GLU A 103 -6.09 9.57 -1.52
N ARG A 104 -5.55 10.08 -0.41
CA ARG A 104 -6.20 10.03 0.90
C ARG A 104 -6.16 11.39 1.54
N CYS A 105 -7.27 11.77 2.17
CA CYS A 105 -7.38 13.04 2.85
C CYS A 105 -6.33 13.15 3.96
N ALA A 106 -5.54 14.23 3.90
CA ALA A 106 -4.45 14.49 4.82
C ALA A 106 -4.88 15.26 6.08
N ASP A 107 -6.10 15.79 6.11
CA ASP A 107 -6.59 16.60 7.23
C ASP A 107 -6.86 15.76 8.48
N VAL A 108 -6.96 16.45 9.62
CA VAL A 108 -7.27 15.84 10.93
C VAL A 108 -8.65 15.18 10.89
N ALA A 109 -8.78 14.00 11.50
CA ALA A 109 -10.04 13.29 11.56
C ALA A 109 -11.13 14.14 12.24
N GLY A 110 -12.27 14.31 11.55
CA GLY A 110 -13.38 15.17 11.98
C GLY A 110 -13.31 16.61 11.46
N HIS A 111 -12.40 16.92 10.53
CA HIS A 111 -12.37 18.23 9.89
C HIS A 111 -13.69 18.51 9.14
N PRO A 112 -14.19 19.76 9.15
CA PRO A 112 -15.33 20.17 8.34
C PRO A 112 -14.90 20.37 6.87
N GLY A 113 -15.89 20.50 5.98
CA GLY A 113 -15.64 20.93 4.61
C GLY A 113 -15.05 19.84 3.70
N PHE A 114 -14.41 20.29 2.62
CA PHE A 114 -13.86 19.43 1.58
C PHE A 114 -12.67 18.61 2.07
N HIS A 115 -12.48 17.43 1.49
CA HIS A 115 -11.28 16.63 1.69
C HIS A 115 -10.16 17.14 0.79
N HIS A 116 -8.92 17.16 1.30
CA HIS A 116 -7.76 17.60 0.55
C HIS A 116 -6.66 16.54 0.46
N ALA A 117 -6.07 16.40 -0.72
CA ALA A 117 -4.87 15.59 -0.91
C ALA A 117 -3.69 16.22 -0.14
N PRO A 118 -2.68 15.44 0.25
CA PRO A 118 -1.52 15.97 0.94
C PRO A 118 -0.78 17.03 0.10
N GLY A 119 -0.26 18.06 0.78
CA GLY A 119 0.65 19.06 0.21
C GLY A 119 -0.03 20.35 -0.27
N PRO A 120 0.76 21.41 -0.56
CA PRO A 120 0.23 22.71 -0.99
C PRO A 120 -0.54 22.59 -2.30
N GLY A 121 -1.80 23.06 -2.32
CA GLY A 121 -2.65 23.01 -3.50
C GLY A 121 -3.16 21.61 -3.85
N GLY A 122 -3.19 20.69 -2.87
CA GLY A 122 -3.74 19.34 -3.03
C GLY A 122 -5.16 19.36 -3.61
N LEU A 123 -5.47 18.33 -4.41
CA LEU A 123 -6.80 18.16 -5.00
C LEU A 123 -7.88 18.15 -3.91
N GLY A 124 -8.95 18.89 -4.13
CA GLY A 124 -10.14 18.89 -3.27
C GLY A 124 -11.21 17.92 -3.79
N TRP A 125 -11.90 17.21 -2.88
CA TRP A 125 -13.06 16.39 -3.23
C TRP A 125 -14.08 16.30 -2.09
N GLY A 126 -15.24 15.70 -2.41
CA GLY A 126 -16.37 15.56 -1.49
C GLY A 126 -17.29 16.77 -1.53
N ASP A 127 -18.42 16.65 -0.86
CA ASP A 127 -19.35 17.75 -0.63
C ASP A 127 -19.10 18.11 0.84
N GLY A 128 -18.45 19.25 1.11
CA GLY A 128 -18.18 19.65 2.49
C GLY A 128 -19.48 19.77 3.28
N ASP A 129 -19.63 18.93 4.31
CA ASP A 129 -20.76 18.97 5.25
C ASP A 129 -20.77 20.29 6.06
#